data_AF-A0A970SCN8-F1
#
_entry.id   AF-A0A970SCN8-F1
#
_cell.length_a   1.000
_cell.length_b   1.000
_cell.length_c   1.000
_cell.angle_alpha   90.00
_cell.angle_beta   90.00
_cell.angle_gamma   90.00
#
_symmetry.space_group_name_H-M   'P 1'
#
loop_
_entity.id
_entity.type
_entity.pdbx_description
1 polymer ?
#
loop_
_entity_poly.entity_id
_entity_poly.type
_entity_poly.pdbx_seq_one_letter_code
_entity_poly.pdbx_strand_id
1 'polypeptide(L)'
;MPSDEAQDFQNPLDAVSESFDMECKEMGGFPYKICKYESRHAFVDVARKFRVIPDDTITVIADLGLAEKLRTGAFVSAQELQRDSVNIRKSLIKQLRIYDSELPSLSEGQYDQFLGYMKTLL
;
A
#
# COMPACT_ATOMS: atom_id res chain seq x y z
N MET A 1 -3.16 -20.45 38.06
CA MET A 1 -2.43 -20.81 36.83
C MET A 1 -3.29 -20.33 35.68
N PRO A 2 -3.04 -19.17 35.06
CA PRO A 2 -3.83 -18.76 33.92
C PRO A 2 -3.37 -19.51 32.68
N SER A 3 -4.38 -19.96 31.96
CA SER A 3 -4.42 -20.79 30.77
C SER A 3 -4.02 -20.04 29.49
N ASP A 4 -3.49 -20.83 28.56
CA ASP A 4 -3.39 -20.65 27.11
C ASP A 4 -4.09 -19.42 26.49
N GLU A 5 -3.28 -18.49 25.97
CA GLU A 5 -3.60 -17.73 24.76
C GLU A 5 -2.34 -17.74 23.88
N ALA A 6 -2.22 -18.76 23.03
CA ALA A 6 -1.33 -18.69 21.88
C ALA A 6 -1.95 -17.65 20.92
N GLN A 7 -1.46 -16.41 21.00
CA GLN A 7 -1.75 -15.40 19.99
C GLN A 7 -1.23 -15.92 18.65
N ASP A 8 -2.16 -16.27 17.77
CA ASP A 8 -1.89 -16.65 16.39
C ASP A 8 -1.34 -15.42 15.67
N PHE A 9 -0.03 -15.25 15.70
CA PHE A 9 0.65 -14.21 14.94
C PHE A 9 0.58 -14.63 13.47
N GLN A 10 -0.47 -14.17 12.77
CA GLN A 10 -0.57 -14.25 11.32
C GLN A 10 0.76 -13.75 10.75
N ASN A 11 1.50 -14.63 10.07
CA ASN A 11 2.76 -14.28 9.44
C ASN A 11 2.51 -13.09 8.49
N PRO A 12 3.24 -11.97 8.61
CA PRO A 12 3.01 -10.79 7.79
C PRO A 12 3.03 -11.07 6.28
N LEU A 13 3.81 -12.06 5.84
CA LEU A 13 3.84 -12.51 4.44
C LEU A 13 2.50 -13.10 3.97
N ASP A 14 1.80 -13.80 4.85
CA ASP A 14 0.55 -14.46 4.53
C ASP A 14 -0.57 -13.40 4.41
N ALA A 15 -0.60 -12.42 5.31
CA ALA A 15 -1.54 -11.29 5.24
C ALA A 15 -1.35 -10.44 3.98
N VAL A 16 -0.09 -10.17 3.59
CA VAL A 16 0.22 -9.45 2.35
C VAL A 16 -0.23 -10.26 1.13
N SER A 17 0.07 -11.57 1.12
CA SER A 17 -0.32 -12.47 0.02
C SER A 17 -1.84 -12.57 -0.13
N GLU A 18 -2.58 -12.71 0.98
CA GLU A 18 -4.04 -12.76 0.99
C GLU A 18 -4.67 -11.45 0.51
N SER A 19 -4.16 -10.30 0.98
CA SER A 19 -4.65 -8.99 0.54
C SER A 19 -4.46 -8.77 -0.97
N PHE A 20 -3.31 -9.20 -1.50
CA PHE A 20 -3.01 -9.11 -2.92
C PHE A 20 -3.90 -10.03 -3.76
N ASP A 21 -4.13 -11.26 -3.31
CA ASP A 21 -5.04 -12.21 -3.97
C ASP A 21 -6.49 -11.71 -3.99
N MET A 22 -6.95 -11.07 -2.92
CA MET A 22 -8.28 -10.45 -2.87
C MET A 22 -8.38 -9.29 -3.85
N GLU A 23 -7.42 -8.37 -3.86
CA GLU A 23 -7.37 -7.24 -4.81
C GLU A 23 -7.38 -7.76 -6.27
N CYS A 24 -6.61 -8.81 -6.55
CA CYS A 24 -6.58 -9.43 -7.87
C CYS A 24 -7.95 -9.98 -8.27
N LYS A 25 -8.68 -10.64 -7.36
CA LYS A 25 -10.03 -11.16 -7.62
C LYS A 25 -11.05 -10.04 -7.85
N GLU A 26 -11.03 -8.98 -7.04
CA GLU A 26 -11.91 -7.82 -7.20
C GLU A 26 -11.70 -7.10 -8.53
N MET A 27 -10.46 -7.10 -9.03
CA MET A 27 -10.09 -6.53 -10.33
C MET A 27 -10.40 -7.45 -11.53
N GLY A 28 -11.11 -8.57 -11.31
CA GLY A 28 -11.52 -9.52 -12.35
C GLY A 28 -10.62 -10.76 -12.47
N GLY A 29 -9.73 -10.99 -11.51
CA GLY A 29 -8.74 -12.07 -11.49
C GLY A 29 -7.57 -11.82 -12.44
N PHE A 30 -6.48 -12.58 -12.26
CA PHE A 30 -5.49 -12.65 -13.31
C PHE A 30 -6.09 -13.34 -14.54
N PRO A 31 -5.92 -12.78 -15.75
CA PRO A 31 -6.36 -13.47 -16.95
C PRO A 31 -5.69 -14.84 -17.00
N TYR A 32 -6.45 -15.94 -16.90
CA TYR A 32 -5.96 -17.33 -16.91
C TYR A 32 -4.91 -17.61 -18.00
N LYS A 33 -5.03 -16.88 -19.11
CA LYS A 33 -4.09 -16.92 -20.23
C LYS A 33 -2.68 -16.45 -19.84
N ILE A 34 -2.52 -15.39 -19.04
CA ILE A 34 -1.22 -14.84 -18.65
C ILE A 34 -0.44 -15.82 -17.76
N CYS A 35 -1.05 -16.34 -16.69
CA CYS A 35 -0.42 -17.34 -15.82
C CYS A 35 -0.01 -18.61 -16.58
N LYS A 36 -0.80 -18.99 -17.61
CA LYS A 36 -0.46 -20.11 -18.50
C LYS A 36 0.72 -19.81 -19.44
N TYR A 37 0.91 -18.58 -19.88
CA TYR A 37 2.09 -18.21 -20.68
C TYR A 37 3.34 -18.07 -19.82
N GLU A 38 3.21 -17.55 -18.61
CA GLU A 38 4.29 -17.41 -17.64
C GLU A 38 4.86 -18.78 -17.22
N SER A 39 4.01 -19.73 -16.86
CA SER A 39 4.41 -21.11 -16.56
C SER A 39 5.06 -21.85 -17.74
N ARG A 40 4.92 -21.32 -18.96
CA ARG A 40 5.56 -21.84 -20.18
C ARG A 40 6.78 -21.02 -20.62
N HIS A 41 7.24 -20.07 -19.80
CA HIS A 41 8.33 -19.14 -20.13
C HIS A 41 8.08 -18.35 -21.43
N ALA A 42 6.83 -18.16 -21.83
CA ALA A 42 6.44 -17.44 -23.03
C ALA A 42 6.37 -15.92 -22.77
N PHE A 43 7.50 -15.34 -22.36
CA PHE A 43 7.59 -13.96 -21.86
C PHE A 43 7.13 -12.89 -22.85
N VAL A 44 7.30 -13.12 -24.16
CA VAL A 44 6.81 -12.21 -25.21
C VAL A 44 5.28 -12.11 -25.20
N ASP A 45 4.60 -13.24 -24.99
CA ASP A 45 3.13 -13.30 -24.92
C ASP A 45 2.59 -12.76 -23.60
N VAL A 46 3.33 -12.95 -22.50
CA VAL A 46 3.06 -12.32 -21.21
C VAL A 46 3.13 -10.80 -21.37
N ALA A 47 4.25 -10.26 -21.87
CA ALA A 47 4.46 -8.82 -22.04
C ALA A 47 3.38 -8.16 -22.90
N ARG A 48 2.92 -8.82 -23.96
CA ARG A 48 1.84 -8.30 -24.83
C ARG A 48 0.47 -8.25 -24.15
N LYS A 49 0.21 -9.14 -23.19
CA LYS A 49 -1.09 -9.24 -22.49
C LYS A 49 -1.07 -8.58 -21.11
N PHE A 50 0.11 -8.31 -20.59
CA PHE A 50 0.30 -7.62 -19.33
C PHE A 50 -0.23 -6.20 -19.46
N ARG A 51 -1.27 -5.88 -18.71
CA ARG A 51 -1.83 -4.53 -18.65
C ARG A 51 -1.02 -3.76 -17.62
N VAL A 52 -0.15 -2.86 -18.09
CA VAL A 52 0.43 -1.82 -17.23
C VAL A 52 -0.75 -0.97 -16.76
N ILE A 53 -1.07 -1.02 -15.47
CA ILE A 53 -1.99 -0.07 -14.88
C ILE A 53 -1.23 1.25 -14.85
N PRO A 54 -1.67 2.30 -15.57
CA PRO A 54 -1.12 3.63 -15.36
C PRO A 54 -1.44 4.00 -13.92
N ASP A 55 -0.44 3.86 -13.05
CA ASP A 55 -0.62 4.07 -11.63
C ASP A 55 -0.28 5.53 -11.34
N ASP A 56 -1.33 6.33 -11.23
CA ASP A 56 -1.23 7.74 -10.85
C ASP A 56 -1.14 7.78 -9.32
N THR A 57 0.09 7.87 -8.81
CA THR A 57 0.39 7.89 -7.39
C THR A 57 0.63 9.31 -6.91
N ILE A 58 0.33 9.56 -5.64
CA ILE A 58 0.70 10.80 -4.95
C ILE A 58 1.53 10.49 -3.72
N THR A 59 2.40 11.42 -3.35
CA THR A 59 3.12 11.38 -2.09
C THR A 59 2.20 11.82 -0.96
N VAL A 60 2.13 11.04 0.11
CA VAL A 60 1.35 11.32 1.31
C VAL A 60 2.24 11.17 2.53
N ILE A 61 2.13 12.10 3.47
CA ILE A 61 2.89 12.06 4.73
C ILE A 61 2.29 10.97 5.62
N ALA A 62 3.10 9.97 5.96
CA ALA A 62 2.69 8.85 6.80
C ALA A 62 2.96 9.10 8.28
N ASP A 63 4.03 9.83 8.59
CA ASP A 63 4.43 10.13 9.96
C ASP A 63 3.72 11.37 10.52
N LEU A 64 3.12 11.22 11.70
CA LEU A 64 2.41 12.31 12.37
C LEU A 64 3.37 13.42 12.83
N GLY A 65 4.59 13.07 13.27
CA GLY A 65 5.59 14.04 13.69
C GLY A 65 6.08 14.92 12.55
N LEU A 66 6.28 14.34 11.37
CA LEU A 66 6.57 15.07 10.14
C LEU A 66 5.40 15.98 9.74
N ALA A 67 4.16 15.49 9.82
CA ALA A 67 2.98 16.30 9.53
C ALA A 67 2.87 17.53 10.44
N GLU A 68 3.15 17.39 11.74
CA GLU A 68 3.21 18.51 12.69
C GLU A 68 4.34 19.50 12.38
N LYS A 69 5.54 19.01 12.04
CA LYS A 69 6.68 19.86 11.66
C LYS A 69 6.34 20.72 10.43
N LEU A 70 5.74 20.11 9.41
CA LEU A 70 5.31 20.82 8.21
C LEU A 70 4.24 21.87 8.53
N ARG A 71 3.26 21.52 9.40
CA ARG A 71 2.19 22.45 9.80
C ARG A 71 2.72 23.65 10.59
N THR A 72 3.75 23.46 11.39
CA THR A 72 4.40 24.51 12.19
C THR A 72 5.43 25.32 11.40
N GLY A 73 5.68 24.98 10.13
CA GLY A 73 6.68 25.63 9.28
C GLY A 73 8.11 25.35 9.70
N ALA A 74 8.34 24.27 10.45
CA ALA A 74 9.67 23.84 10.85
C ALA A 74 10.47 23.37 9.62
N PHE A 75 11.80 23.48 9.70
CA PHE A 75 12.67 22.96 8.67
C PHE A 75 12.57 21.42 8.62
N VAL A 76 12.31 20.91 7.42
CA VAL A 76 12.27 19.47 7.11
C VAL A 76 13.29 19.22 6.02
N SER A 77 14.15 18.22 6.24
CA SER A 77 15.13 17.82 5.22
C SER A 77 14.48 16.96 4.14
N ALA A 78 15.06 16.94 2.94
CA ALA A 78 14.59 16.06 1.87
C ALA A 78 14.66 14.57 2.26
N GLN A 79 15.65 14.16 3.06
CA GLN A 79 15.79 12.79 3.53
C GLN A 79 14.67 12.40 4.50
N GLU A 80 14.32 13.30 5.41
CA GLU A 80 13.20 13.11 6.34
C GLU A 80 11.87 13.02 5.58
N LEU A 81 11.65 13.92 4.62
CA LEU A 81 10.47 13.91 3.76
C LEU A 81 10.33 12.59 2.99
N GLN A 82 11.42 12.07 2.41
CA GLN A 82 11.41 10.80 1.68
C GLN A 82 11.16 9.59 2.58
N ARG A 83 11.73 9.58 3.79
CA ARG A 83 11.61 8.46 4.73
C ARG A 83 10.21 8.36 5.33
N ASP A 84 9.62 9.50 5.64
CA ASP A 84 8.42 9.59 6.47
C ASP A 84 7.16 9.87 5.62
N SER A 85 7.26 9.66 4.30
CA SER A 85 6.16 9.71 3.32
C SER A 85 6.03 8.39 2.57
N VAL A 86 4.85 8.15 2.00
CA VAL A 86 4.54 6.99 1.16
C VAL A 86 3.87 7.40 -0.13
N ASN A 87 4.03 6.59 -1.18
CA ASN A 87 3.29 6.77 -2.43
C ASN A 87 2.00 5.97 -2.38
N ILE A 88 0.86 6.64 -2.55
CA ILE A 88 -0.46 6.03 -2.52
C ILE A 88 -1.12 6.22 -3.88
N ARG A 89 -1.80 5.18 -4.38
CA ARG A 89 -2.60 5.27 -5.61
C ARG A 89 -3.75 6.25 -5.45
N LYS A 90 -4.00 7.10 -6.44
CA LYS A 90 -5.14 8.04 -6.41
C LYS A 90 -6.50 7.36 -6.20
N SER A 91 -6.67 6.12 -6.63
CA SER A 91 -7.88 5.33 -6.38
C SER A 91 -8.15 5.11 -4.89
N LEU A 92 -7.11 4.95 -4.08
CA LEU A 92 -7.20 4.70 -2.65
C LEU A 92 -7.46 5.98 -1.84
N ILE A 93 -7.10 7.16 -2.34
CA ILE A 93 -7.35 8.46 -1.66
C ILE A 93 -8.81 8.60 -1.25
N LYS A 94 -9.74 8.26 -2.18
CA LYS A 94 -11.19 8.36 -1.93
C LYS A 94 -11.64 7.42 -0.81
N GLN A 95 -11.11 6.20 -0.78
CA GLN A 95 -11.44 5.21 0.25
C GLN A 95 -10.87 5.62 1.61
N LEU A 96 -9.66 6.16 1.62
CA LEU A 96 -8.93 6.63 2.80
C LEU A 96 -9.43 7.99 3.32
N ARG A 97 -10.36 8.63 2.59
CA ARG A 97 -10.93 9.95 2.90
C ARG A 97 -9.85 11.03 3.13
N ILE A 98 -8.75 10.93 2.38
CA ILE A 98 -7.67 11.90 2.40
C ILE A 98 -8.11 13.13 1.61
N TYR A 99 -8.00 14.31 2.21
CA TYR A 99 -8.36 15.57 1.56
C TYR A 99 -7.35 15.95 0.48
N ASP A 100 -7.85 16.55 -0.58
CA ASP A 100 -7.02 17.00 -1.71
C ASP A 100 -6.22 18.25 -1.28
N SER A 101 -4.91 18.08 -1.13
CA SER A 101 -3.95 19.15 -0.84
C SER A 101 -2.65 18.86 -1.59
N GLU A 102 -1.75 19.85 -1.68
CA GLU A 102 -0.46 19.67 -2.37
C GLU A 102 0.40 18.57 -1.72
N LEU A 103 0.26 18.39 -0.40
CA LEU A 103 0.96 17.37 0.36
C LEU A 103 0.05 16.86 1.48
N PRO A 104 -0.81 15.87 1.20
CA PRO A 104 -1.74 15.35 2.19
C PRO A 104 -1.01 14.53 3.26
N SER A 105 -1.66 14.38 4.41
CA SER A 105 -1.17 13.57 5.53
C SER A 105 -2.19 12.52 5.94
N LEU A 106 -1.69 11.38 6.41
CA LEU A 106 -2.50 10.32 6.98
C LEU A 106 -2.86 10.67 8.42
N SER A 107 -4.05 10.23 8.83
CA SER A 107 -4.49 10.28 10.22
C SER A 107 -3.88 9.12 11.02
N GLU A 108 -3.87 9.28 12.34
CA GLU A 108 -3.40 8.25 13.26
C GLU A 108 -4.11 6.92 13.02
N GLY A 109 -3.34 5.82 12.99
CA GLY A 109 -3.86 4.48 12.78
C GLY A 109 -4.25 4.15 11.34
N GLN A 110 -4.14 5.07 10.36
CA GLN A 110 -4.38 4.73 8.95
C GLN A 110 -3.25 3.93 8.31
N TYR A 111 -2.03 4.07 8.85
CA TYR A 111 -0.82 3.42 8.35
C TYR A 111 -0.12 2.65 9.46
N ASP A 112 0.32 1.43 9.16
CA ASP A 112 1.23 0.68 10.02
C ASP A 112 2.67 0.92 9.57
N GLN A 113 3.44 1.63 10.39
CA GLN A 113 4.84 1.94 10.07
C GLN A 113 5.78 0.74 10.19
N PHE A 114 5.39 -0.30 10.93
CA PHE A 114 6.17 -1.51 11.09
C PHE A 114 5.98 -2.45 9.90
N LEU A 115 4.73 -2.68 9.50
CA LEU A 115 4.37 -3.61 8.41
C LEU A 115 4.28 -2.92 7.04
N GLY A 116 4.22 -1.59 7.00
CA GLY A 116 4.24 -0.81 5.75
C GLY A 116 2.94 -0.90 4.94
N TYR A 117 1.78 -1.07 5.59
CA TYR A 117 0.48 -1.15 4.91
C TYR A 117 -0.56 -0.19 5.51
N MET A 118 -1.64 0.02 4.76
CA MET A 118 -2.77 0.87 5.16
C MET A 118 -3.77 0.07 6.00
N LYS A 119 -3.77 0.26 7.32
CA LYS A 119 -4.65 -0.48 8.26
C LYS A 119 -6.13 -0.35 7.96
N THR A 120 -6.54 0.81 7.45
CA THR A 120 -7.96 1.13 7.23
C THR A 120 -8.54 0.53 5.96
N LEU A 121 -7.74 -0.20 5.18
CA LEU A 121 -8.18 -0.90 3.97
C LEU A 121 -8.27 -2.43 4.16
N LEU A 122 -7.97 -2.94 5.35
CA LEU A 122 -8.18 -4.34 5.72
C LEU A 122 -9.54 -4.54 6.39
#